data_AF-O62581-F1
#
_entry.id   AF-O62581-F1
#
_cell.length_a   1.000
_cell.length_b   1.000
_cell.length_c   1.000
_cell.angle_alpha   90.00
_cell.angle_beta   90.00
_cell.angle_gamma   90.00
#
_symmetry.space_group_name_H-M   'P 1'
#
loop_
_entity.id
_entity.type
_entity.pdbx_description
1 polymer ?
#
loop_
_entity_poly.entity_id
_entity_poly.type
_entity_poly.pdbx_seq_one_letter_code
_entity_poly.pdbx_strand_id
1 'polypeptide(L)'
;MTDRVKKTRKLRGHVSHGYGRVGKHRKHSGGRGLAGGFSHMKTFFTRFHPDYHGKRGMRVYHRKENSDYARPISSARLWGMIPKEQRYDFLDNPEKVPVIDVREFGYHVVVGGKLSLERPIVVKARYFTPSAKEEITKVGGKWIITY
;
A
#
# COMPACT_ATOMS: atom_id res chain seq x y z
N MET A 1 6.57 25.91 17.26
CA MET A 1 7.42 25.78 16.06
C MET A 1 8.87 25.80 16.51
N THR A 2 9.60 24.70 16.32
CA THR A 2 11.02 24.58 16.71
C THR A 2 11.91 24.93 15.53
N ASP A 3 12.31 26.19 15.40
CA ASP A 3 13.31 26.59 14.42
C ASP A 3 14.72 26.26 14.92
N ARG A 4 15.27 25.14 14.44
CA ARG A 4 16.64 24.75 14.76
C ARG A 4 17.61 25.57 13.93
N VAL A 5 18.43 26.38 14.60
CA VAL A 5 19.49 27.19 13.95
C VAL A 5 20.40 26.31 13.08
N LYS A 6 20.73 26.81 11.88
CA LYS A 6 21.58 26.10 10.91
C LYS A 6 22.94 25.72 11.52
N LYS A 7 23.42 24.49 11.26
CA LYS A 7 24.71 23.96 11.75
C LYS A 7 25.89 24.87 11.37
N THR A 8 25.82 25.53 10.21
CA THR A 8 26.85 26.47 9.74
C THR A 8 27.15 27.59 10.74
N ARG A 9 26.16 28.04 11.53
CA ARG A 9 26.39 29.06 12.57
C ARG A 9 27.38 28.59 13.63
N LYS A 10 27.28 27.32 14.05
CA LYS A 10 28.15 26.70 15.07
C LYS A 10 29.54 26.34 14.54
N LEU A 11 29.72 26.27 13.21
CA LEU A 11 30.98 25.87 12.59
C LEU A 11 31.91 27.05 12.24
N ARG A 12 31.46 28.30 12.41
CA ARG A 12 32.32 29.49 12.21
C ARG A 12 33.47 29.47 13.23
N GLY A 13 34.70 29.70 12.77
CA GLY A 13 35.92 29.61 13.58
C GLY A 13 36.63 28.25 13.47
N HIS A 14 35.97 27.21 12.98
CA HIS A 14 36.64 25.94 12.69
C HIS A 14 37.36 25.97 11.32
N VAL A 15 38.61 25.50 11.28
CA VAL A 15 39.48 25.55 10.09
C VAL A 15 38.88 24.86 8.85
N SER A 16 38.15 23.75 9.00
CA SER A 16 37.69 22.91 7.86
C SER A 16 36.17 22.77 7.72
N HIS A 17 35.37 23.46 8.53
CA HIS A 17 33.90 23.34 8.54
C HIS A 17 33.36 21.89 8.62
N GLY A 18 34.12 20.98 9.23
CA GLY A 18 33.71 19.58 9.41
C GLY A 18 34.12 18.61 8.30
N TYR A 19 34.85 19.06 7.27
CA TYR A 19 35.31 18.21 6.17
C TYR A 19 36.72 17.61 6.40
N GLY A 20 37.28 17.71 7.62
CA GLY A 20 38.59 17.14 7.95
C GLY A 20 39.80 17.91 7.40
N ARG A 21 41.02 17.47 7.77
CA ARG A 21 42.28 18.12 7.38
C ARG A 21 42.84 17.59 6.06
N VAL A 22 42.85 16.27 5.86
CA VAL A 22 43.48 15.59 4.71
C VAL A 22 42.50 15.47 3.53
N GLY A 23 41.39 14.74 3.70
CA GLY A 23 40.35 14.56 2.68
C GLY A 23 39.44 15.78 2.56
N LYS A 24 39.79 16.75 1.70
CA LYS A 24 39.03 18.00 1.52
C LYS A 24 37.70 17.81 0.79
N HIS A 25 36.77 18.73 0.99
CA HIS A 25 35.56 18.86 0.19
C HIS A 25 35.89 19.40 -1.21
N ARG A 26 36.00 18.50 -2.19
CA ARG A 26 36.25 18.82 -3.61
C ARG A 26 34.96 18.67 -4.42
N LYS A 27 34.98 19.17 -5.67
CA LYS A 27 33.84 19.05 -6.59
C LYS A 27 33.78 17.62 -7.17
N HIS A 28 32.69 16.89 -6.88
CA HIS A 28 32.31 15.63 -7.53
C HIS A 28 33.37 14.52 -7.57
N SER A 29 34.09 14.29 -6.47
CA SER A 29 35.01 13.14 -6.36
C SER A 29 34.24 11.82 -6.49
N GLY A 30 34.45 11.09 -7.59
CA GLY A 30 33.75 9.83 -7.90
C GLY A 30 32.69 9.95 -9.01
N GLY A 31 32.46 11.14 -9.55
CA GLY A 31 31.53 11.39 -10.67
C GLY A 31 30.26 12.14 -10.26
N ARG A 32 29.28 12.16 -11.16
CA ARG A 32 27.98 12.82 -10.96
C ARG A 32 26.84 11.81 -11.09
N GLY A 33 25.81 11.96 -10.27
CA GLY A 33 24.64 11.08 -10.31
C GLY A 33 24.99 9.62 -10.03
N LEU A 34 24.50 8.71 -10.89
CA LEU A 34 24.67 7.26 -10.77
C LEU A 34 25.86 6.72 -11.61
N ALA A 35 26.88 7.55 -11.86
CA ALA A 35 28.06 7.15 -12.62
C ALA A 35 28.84 6.02 -11.92
N GLY A 36 29.43 5.11 -12.70
CA GLY A 36 30.31 4.07 -12.16
C GLY A 36 29.61 2.82 -11.61
N GLY A 37 28.31 2.63 -11.89
CA GLY A 37 27.53 1.50 -11.36
C GLY A 37 28.10 0.11 -11.66
N PHE A 38 28.86 -0.04 -12.75
CA PHE A 38 29.55 -1.29 -13.10
C PHE A 38 31.05 -1.31 -12.76
N SER A 39 31.64 -0.16 -12.42
CA SER A 39 33.07 -0.01 -12.15
C SER A 39 33.33 0.29 -10.66
N HIS A 40 33.68 1.52 -10.32
CA HIS A 40 34.09 1.91 -8.96
C HIS A 40 32.93 2.00 -7.97
N MET A 41 31.67 2.05 -8.43
CA MET A 41 30.49 1.95 -7.57
C MET A 41 29.82 0.56 -7.60
N LYS A 42 30.44 -0.45 -8.22
CA LYS A 42 29.88 -1.80 -8.33
C LYS A 42 29.47 -2.40 -6.98
N THR A 43 30.34 -2.30 -5.97
CA THR A 43 30.06 -2.83 -4.62
C THR A 43 28.80 -2.22 -4.01
N PHE A 44 28.54 -0.94 -4.27
CA PHE A 44 27.34 -0.25 -3.77
C PHE A 44 26.07 -0.78 -4.47
N PHE A 45 26.09 -0.90 -5.80
CA PHE A 45 24.94 -1.40 -6.56
C PHE A 45 24.66 -2.88 -6.26
N THR A 46 25.68 -3.74 -6.28
CA THR A 46 25.50 -5.17 -5.99
C THR A 46 24.97 -5.41 -4.57
N ARG A 47 25.38 -4.59 -3.58
CA ARG A 47 24.97 -4.78 -2.19
C ARG A 47 23.55 -4.28 -1.89
N PHE A 48 23.21 -3.07 -2.35
CA PHE A 48 21.97 -2.40 -1.93
C PHE A 48 20.89 -2.37 -3.00
N HIS A 49 21.25 -2.56 -4.27
CA HIS A 49 20.33 -2.44 -5.40
C HIS A 49 20.49 -3.61 -6.39
N PRO A 50 20.25 -4.87 -5.93
CA PRO A 50 20.17 -6.00 -6.85
C PRO A 50 19.04 -5.77 -7.88
N ASP A 51 19.21 -6.32 -9.09
CA ASP A 51 18.32 -6.15 -10.26
C ASP A 51 18.14 -4.73 -10.81
N TYR A 52 18.94 -3.75 -10.37
CA TYR A 52 18.90 -2.41 -10.95
C TYR A 52 19.27 -2.43 -12.45
N HIS A 53 20.22 -3.28 -12.82
CA HIS A 53 20.63 -3.48 -14.19
C HIS A 53 19.96 -4.72 -14.78
N GLY A 54 19.45 -4.59 -16.01
CA GLY A 54 18.84 -5.70 -16.76
C GLY A 54 17.49 -5.33 -17.36
N LYS A 55 16.92 -6.26 -18.13
CA LYS A 55 15.55 -6.17 -18.65
C LYS A 55 14.74 -7.34 -18.07
N ARG A 56 13.48 -7.10 -17.71
CA ARG A 56 12.55 -8.12 -17.21
C ARG A 56 11.18 -7.97 -17.88
N GLY A 57 10.53 -9.09 -18.18
CA GLY A 57 9.15 -9.15 -18.67
C GLY A 57 8.93 -8.58 -20.08
N MET A 58 7.66 -8.58 -20.50
CA MET A 58 7.19 -8.04 -21.78
C MET A 58 6.77 -6.57 -21.64
N ARG A 59 7.02 -5.76 -22.68
CA ARG A 59 6.60 -4.34 -22.72
C ARG A 59 5.16 -4.22 -23.23
N VAL A 60 4.33 -3.48 -22.51
CA VAL A 60 2.96 -3.13 -22.91
C VAL A 60 2.90 -1.62 -23.15
N TYR A 61 2.54 -1.20 -24.36
CA TYR A 61 2.42 0.21 -24.73
C TYR A 61 0.99 0.71 -24.47
N HIS A 62 0.83 2.01 -24.18
CA HIS A 62 -0.47 2.66 -23.95
C HIS A 62 -1.39 1.92 -22.95
N ARG A 63 -0.82 1.52 -21.81
CA ARG A 63 -1.59 0.87 -20.74
C ARG A 63 -2.69 1.83 -20.24
N LYS A 64 -3.93 1.32 -20.19
CA LYS A 64 -5.10 2.06 -19.69
C LYS A 64 -5.35 1.68 -18.24
N GLU A 65 -4.81 2.45 -17.29
CA GLU A 65 -4.95 2.11 -15.86
C GLU A 65 -6.41 2.05 -15.39
N ASN A 66 -7.28 2.88 -15.95
CA ASN A 66 -8.70 2.90 -15.61
C ASN A 66 -9.44 1.60 -15.98
N SER A 67 -9.02 0.87 -17.02
CA SER A 67 -9.64 -0.43 -17.34
C SER A 67 -9.21 -1.54 -16.38
N ASP A 68 -8.02 -1.40 -15.79
CA ASP A 68 -7.44 -2.36 -14.85
C ASP A 68 -7.85 -2.06 -13.39
N TYR A 69 -8.70 -1.05 -13.17
CA TYR A 69 -9.03 -0.58 -11.83
C TYR A 69 -9.87 -1.61 -11.06
N ALA A 70 -9.30 -2.14 -9.98
CA ALA A 70 -9.97 -3.06 -9.08
C ALA A 70 -9.46 -2.87 -7.65
N ARG A 71 -10.26 -2.24 -6.78
CA ARG A 71 -9.91 -2.06 -5.36
C ARG A 71 -10.37 -3.25 -4.52
N PRO A 72 -9.45 -3.97 -3.83
CA PRO A 72 -9.82 -5.07 -2.95
C PRO A 72 -10.21 -4.59 -1.55
N ILE A 73 -11.11 -5.33 -0.91
CA ILE A 73 -11.45 -5.23 0.52
C ILE A 73 -11.45 -6.64 1.12
N SER A 74 -10.86 -6.80 2.30
CA SER A 74 -10.98 -8.04 3.07
C SER A 74 -12.38 -8.19 3.66
N SER A 75 -12.93 -9.40 3.60
CA SER A 75 -14.19 -9.78 4.25
C SER A 75 -14.23 -9.46 5.75
N ALA A 76 -13.07 -9.43 6.42
CA ALA A 76 -12.95 -9.04 7.82
C ALA A 76 -13.42 -7.61 8.13
N ARG A 77 -13.40 -6.71 7.12
CA ARG A 77 -13.74 -5.29 7.28
C ARG A 77 -15.17 -4.95 6.88
N LEU A 78 -15.97 -5.92 6.42
CA LEU A 78 -17.31 -5.68 5.88
C LEU A 78 -18.25 -5.03 6.89
N TRP A 79 -18.30 -5.53 8.13
CA TRP A 79 -19.09 -4.91 9.21
C TRP A 79 -18.64 -3.47 9.51
N GLY A 80 -17.36 -3.17 9.27
CA GLY A 80 -16.80 -1.83 9.38
C GLY A 80 -17.32 -0.81 8.38
N MET A 81 -17.95 -1.26 7.29
CA MET A 81 -18.52 -0.36 6.26
C MET A 81 -19.87 0.23 6.65
N ILE A 82 -20.64 -0.50 7.45
CA ILE A 82 -21.96 -0.04 7.87
C ILE A 82 -21.79 1.20 8.76
N PRO A 83 -22.51 2.32 8.52
CA PRO A 83 -22.48 3.48 9.39
C PRO A 83 -22.72 3.11 10.86
N LYS A 84 -22.07 3.83 11.79
CA LYS A 84 -22.06 3.46 13.22
C LYS A 84 -23.46 3.28 13.81
N GLU A 85 -24.39 4.17 13.47
CA GLU A 85 -25.78 4.14 13.97
C GLU A 85 -26.53 2.89 13.50
N GLN A 86 -26.51 2.60 12.20
CA GLN A 86 -27.15 1.41 11.63
C GLN A 86 -26.52 0.11 12.14
N ARG A 87 -25.20 0.12 12.39
CA ARG A 87 -24.49 -1.05 12.91
C ARG A 87 -25.03 -1.49 14.27
N TYR A 88 -25.43 -0.57 15.14
CA TYR A 88 -26.03 -0.92 16.42
C TYR A 88 -27.43 -1.53 16.26
N ASP A 89 -28.29 -1.01 15.36
CA ASP A 89 -29.60 -1.61 15.08
C ASP A 89 -29.48 -3.08 14.62
N PHE A 90 -28.52 -3.38 13.73
CA PHE A 90 -28.26 -4.76 13.30
C PHE A 90 -27.63 -5.63 14.39
N LEU A 91 -26.97 -5.04 15.39
CA LEU A 91 -26.43 -5.77 16.53
C LEU A 91 -27.54 -6.13 17.53
N ASP A 92 -28.50 -5.24 17.72
CA ASP A 92 -29.62 -5.44 18.64
C ASP A 92 -30.71 -6.35 18.04
N ASN A 93 -30.94 -6.28 16.73
CA ASN A 93 -31.96 -7.08 16.02
C ASN A 93 -31.33 -8.19 15.14
N PRO A 94 -31.09 -9.41 15.67
CA PRO A 94 -30.40 -10.49 14.95
C PRO A 94 -31.18 -11.06 13.75
N GLU A 95 -32.50 -10.84 13.66
CA GLU A 95 -33.30 -11.29 12.52
C GLU A 95 -33.07 -10.44 11.25
N LYS A 96 -32.63 -9.18 11.40
CA LYS A 96 -32.35 -8.30 10.27
C LYS A 96 -30.95 -8.57 9.72
N VAL A 97 -30.87 -8.96 8.45
CA VAL A 97 -29.60 -9.21 7.76
C VAL A 97 -29.16 -7.96 6.96
N PRO A 98 -27.97 -7.39 7.21
CA PRO A 98 -27.50 -6.24 6.45
C PRO A 98 -27.10 -6.64 5.03
N VAL A 99 -27.44 -5.77 4.08
CA VAL A 99 -27.00 -5.85 2.68
C VAL A 99 -25.90 -4.81 2.47
N ILE A 100 -24.70 -5.25 2.11
CA ILE A 100 -23.55 -4.37 1.87
C ILE A 100 -23.21 -4.40 0.38
N ASP A 101 -23.38 -3.27 -0.29
CA ASP A 101 -22.81 -3.04 -1.61
C ASP A 101 -21.43 -2.42 -1.47
N VAL A 102 -20.39 -3.22 -1.72
CA VAL A 102 -19.01 -2.73 -1.58
C VAL A 102 -18.65 -1.70 -2.66
N ARG A 103 -19.41 -1.62 -3.76
CA ARG A 103 -19.13 -0.67 -4.85
C ARG A 103 -19.54 0.76 -4.51
N GLU A 104 -20.59 0.94 -3.72
CA GLU A 104 -20.99 2.26 -3.22
C GLU A 104 -19.86 2.89 -2.39
N PHE A 105 -19.06 2.06 -1.72
CA PHE A 105 -17.86 2.47 -0.98
C PHE A 105 -16.57 2.49 -1.84
N GLY A 106 -16.67 2.25 -3.15
CA GLY A 106 -15.55 2.29 -4.09
C GLY A 106 -14.66 1.04 -4.10
N TYR A 107 -15.14 -0.10 -3.59
CA TYR A 107 -14.45 -1.39 -3.64
C TYR A 107 -15.10 -2.32 -4.68
N HIS A 108 -14.29 -3.18 -5.28
CA HIS A 108 -14.68 -3.96 -6.46
C HIS A 108 -14.52 -5.46 -6.21
N VAL A 109 -13.50 -5.82 -5.43
CA VAL A 109 -13.09 -7.19 -5.16
C VAL A 109 -13.17 -7.46 -3.66
N VAL A 110 -13.88 -8.52 -3.27
CA VAL A 110 -13.88 -9.00 -1.88
C VAL A 110 -12.90 -10.17 -1.77
N VAL A 111 -11.85 -9.98 -0.96
CA VAL A 111 -10.83 -10.99 -0.67
C VAL A 111 -11.08 -11.64 0.69
N GLY A 112 -10.55 -12.85 0.88
CA GLY A 112 -10.75 -13.62 2.10
C GLY A 112 -10.24 -12.94 3.38
N GLY A 113 -10.74 -13.44 4.51
CA GLY A 113 -10.47 -12.93 5.84
C GLY A 113 -11.63 -13.31 6.78
N LYS A 114 -11.32 -13.69 8.02
CA LYS A 114 -12.35 -14.06 9.00
C LYS A 114 -13.29 -12.88 9.22
N LEU A 115 -14.60 -13.10 9.09
CA LEU A 115 -15.58 -12.07 9.41
C LEU A 115 -15.43 -11.63 10.87
N SER A 116 -15.54 -10.32 11.10
CA SER A 116 -15.41 -9.72 12.44
C SER A 116 -16.52 -10.16 13.39
N LEU A 117 -17.69 -10.51 12.84
CA LEU A 117 -18.83 -11.02 13.58
C LEU A 117 -19.36 -12.27 12.88
N GLU A 118 -19.70 -13.28 13.67
CA GLU A 118 -20.33 -14.53 13.21
C GLU A 118 -21.84 -14.33 13.02
N ARG A 119 -22.22 -13.31 12.25
CA ARG A 119 -23.60 -13.03 11.84
C ARG A 119 -23.74 -13.05 10.32
N PRO A 120 -24.89 -13.50 9.79
CA PRO A 120 -25.12 -13.55 8.34
C PRO A 120 -25.11 -12.15 7.74
N ILE A 121 -24.59 -12.04 6.51
CA ILE A 121 -24.48 -10.79 5.76
C ILE A 121 -24.68 -11.09 4.28
N VAL A 122 -25.37 -10.19 3.58
CA VAL A 122 -25.46 -10.24 2.11
C VAL A 122 -24.46 -9.25 1.52
N VAL A 123 -23.53 -9.74 0.70
CA VAL A 123 -22.51 -8.89 0.06
C VAL A 123 -22.74 -8.81 -1.44
N LYS A 124 -22.74 -7.60 -1.98
CA LYS A 124 -22.76 -7.33 -3.43
C LYS A 124 -21.41 -6.80 -3.89
N ALA A 125 -20.77 -7.47 -4.84
CA ALA A 125 -19.49 -7.05 -5.42
C ALA A 125 -19.36 -7.53 -6.87
N ARG A 126 -18.38 -6.99 -7.63
CA ARG A 126 -18.05 -7.53 -8.97
C ARG A 126 -17.36 -8.89 -8.89
N TYR A 127 -16.53 -9.11 -7.87
CA TYR A 127 -15.75 -10.34 -7.74
C TYR A 127 -15.52 -10.73 -6.28
N PHE A 128 -15.52 -12.04 -6.03
CA PHE A 128 -15.25 -12.66 -4.74
C PHE A 128 -14.19 -13.74 -4.89
N THR A 129 -13.16 -13.74 -4.04
CA THR A 129 -12.21 -14.86 -3.98
C THR A 129 -12.88 -16.11 -3.43
N PRO A 130 -12.41 -17.33 -3.77
CA PRO A 130 -12.97 -18.59 -3.25
C PRO A 130 -13.06 -18.60 -1.71
N SER A 131 -11.99 -18.18 -1.05
CA SER A 131 -11.93 -18.04 0.42
C SER A 131 -12.95 -17.04 0.99
N ALA A 132 -13.24 -15.95 0.28
CA ALA A 132 -14.25 -14.99 0.71
C ALA A 132 -15.66 -15.57 0.58
N LYS A 133 -15.91 -16.33 -0.50
CA LYS A 133 -17.19 -17.03 -0.69
C LYS A 133 -17.42 -18.00 0.46
N GLU A 134 -16.46 -18.88 0.72
CA GLU A 134 -16.52 -19.88 1.80
C GLU A 134 -16.83 -19.24 3.16
N GLU A 135 -16.06 -18.22 3.56
CA GLU A 135 -16.26 -17.52 4.84
C GLU A 135 -17.65 -16.87 4.94
N ILE A 136 -18.14 -16.23 3.87
CA ILE A 136 -19.48 -15.63 3.88
C ILE A 136 -20.57 -16.72 4.01
N THR A 137 -20.48 -17.82 3.25
CA THR A 137 -21.44 -18.93 3.35
C THR A 137 -21.38 -19.65 4.69
N LYS A 138 -20.20 -19.76 5.31
CA LYS A 138 -20.01 -20.43 6.60
C LYS A 138 -20.83 -19.78 7.71
N VAL A 139 -21.00 -18.45 7.66
CA VAL A 139 -21.78 -17.68 8.63
C VAL A 139 -23.26 -17.57 8.19
N GLY A 140 -23.69 -18.31 7.16
CA GLY A 140 -25.05 -18.23 6.62
C GLY A 140 -25.32 -16.98 5.78
N GLY A 141 -24.28 -16.24 5.40
CA GLY A 141 -24.38 -15.10 4.49
C GLY A 141 -24.51 -15.53 3.02
N LYS A 142 -24.78 -14.54 2.15
CA LYS A 142 -24.89 -14.76 0.70
C LYS A 142 -24.06 -13.73 -0.05
N TRP A 143 -23.34 -14.17 -1.07
CA TRP A 143 -22.61 -13.29 -1.98
C TRP A 143 -23.37 -13.18 -3.31
N ILE A 144 -23.43 -11.98 -3.86
CA ILE A 144 -24.14 -11.66 -5.09
C ILE A 144 -23.19 -10.89 -6.01
N ILE A 145 -23.03 -11.39 -7.23
CA ILE A 145 -22.24 -10.71 -8.26
C ILE A 145 -23.08 -9.58 -8.86
N THR A 146 -22.52 -8.38 -8.90
CA THR A 146 -23.15 -7.16 -9.44
C THR A 146 -22.22 -6.53 -10.47
N TYR A 147 -22.77 -6.18 -11.65
CA TYR A 147 -22.01 -5.82 -12.86
C TYR A 147 -21.66 -4.34 -12.98
#